data_AF-A0A0Q0G4F7-F1
#
_entry.id   AF-A0A0Q0G4F7-F1
#
_cell.length_a   1.000
_cell.length_b   1.000
_cell.length_c   1.000
_cell.angle_alpha   90.00
_cell.angle_beta   90.00
_cell.angle_gamma   90.00
#
_symmetry.space_group_name_H-M   'P 1'
#
loop_
_entity.id
_entity.type
_entity.pdbx_description
1 polymer ?
#
loop_
_entity_poly.entity_id
_entity_poly.type
_entity_poly.pdbx_seq_one_letter_code
_entity_poly.pdbx_strand_id
1 'polypeptide(L)'
;MRQLPGLDDASRAKVTKLLGAGWLVPVMNNTKWGELINSMLNSPEMEPNFRLRSVLAPPGHVLEWDADWHFHIHPVAEIEWLELKALSSVWL
;
A
#
# COMPACT_ATOMS: atom_id res chain seq x y z
N MET A 1 0.68 -2.10 -18.41
CA MET A 1 0.44 -2.25 -16.96
C MET A 1 1.77 -2.48 -16.28
N ARG A 2 2.09 -1.69 -15.24
CA ARG A 2 3.28 -1.92 -14.41
C ARG A 2 3.08 -3.23 -13.65
N GLN A 3 4.00 -4.17 -13.79
CA GLN A 3 3.98 -5.38 -12.97
C GLN A 3 4.37 -5.00 -11.55
N LEU A 4 3.46 -5.21 -10.60
CA LEU A 4 3.73 -4.94 -9.19
C LEU A 4 4.64 -6.04 -8.63
N PRO A 5 5.69 -5.68 -7.88
CA PRO A 5 6.55 -6.68 -7.25
C PRO A 5 5.73 -7.51 -6.25
N GLY A 6 5.97 -8.81 -6.27
CA GLY A 6 5.39 -9.75 -5.33
C GLY A 6 6.18 -9.82 -4.03
N LEU A 7 5.56 -10.39 -3.00
CA LEU A 7 6.22 -10.79 -1.76
C LEU A 7 7.27 -11.88 -2.04
N ASP A 8 8.27 -11.99 -1.16
CA ASP A 8 9.08 -13.21 -1.04
C ASP A 8 8.21 -14.40 -0.58
N ASP A 9 8.74 -15.62 -0.69
CA ASP A 9 7.95 -16.84 -0.46
C ASP A 9 7.51 -17.01 1.00
N ALA A 10 8.32 -16.58 1.98
CA ALA A 10 7.96 -16.67 3.38
C ALA A 10 6.84 -15.69 3.73
N SER A 11 6.97 -14.45 3.26
CA SER A 11 5.98 -13.39 3.39
C SER A 11 4.66 -13.78 2.71
N ARG A 12 4.73 -14.33 1.49
CA ARG A 12 3.58 -14.84 0.74
C ARG A 12 2.84 -15.95 1.49
N ALA A 13 3.56 -16.92 2.05
CA ALA A 13 2.97 -18.02 2.81
C ALA A 13 2.24 -17.51 4.05
N LYS A 14 2.82 -16.54 4.77
CA LYS A 14 2.21 -15.92 5.95
C LYS A 14 0.92 -15.17 5.60
N VAL A 15 0.94 -14.31 4.58
CA VAL A 15 -0.27 -13.60 4.12
C VAL A 15 -1.35 -14.58 3.65
N THR A 16 -0.98 -15.61 2.89
CA THR A 16 -1.92 -16.64 2.41
C THR A 16 -2.59 -17.38 3.56
N LYS A 17 -1.84 -17.70 4.63
CA LYS A 17 -2.40 -18.32 5.85
C LYS A 17 -3.42 -17.41 6.54
N LEU A 18 -3.13 -16.11 6.66
CA LEU A 18 -4.04 -15.14 7.27
C LEU A 18 -5.33 -14.96 6.46
N LEU A 19 -5.22 -14.92 5.13
CA LEU A 19 -6.37 -14.91 4.22
C LEU A 19 -7.22 -16.18 4.37
N GLY A 20 -6.58 -17.35 4.37
CA GLY A 20 -7.26 -18.65 4.51
C GLY A 20 -7.95 -18.82 5.88
N ALA A 21 -7.43 -18.17 6.92
CA ALA A 21 -8.06 -18.13 8.24
C ALA A 21 -9.20 -17.10 8.36
N GLY A 22 -9.40 -16.24 7.35
CA GLY A 22 -10.39 -15.16 7.35
C GLY A 22 -10.01 -13.96 8.21
N TRP A 23 -8.72 -13.84 8.60
CA TRP A 23 -8.24 -12.73 9.44
C TRP A 23 -7.95 -11.47 8.62
N LEU A 24 -7.74 -11.65 7.31
CA LEU A 24 -7.57 -10.57 6.35
C LEU A 24 -8.56 -10.78 5.20
N VAL A 25 -9.03 -9.67 4.64
CA VAL A 25 -9.87 -9.66 3.44
C VAL A 25 -9.25 -8.66 2.45
N PRO A 26 -8.96 -9.08 1.21
CA PRO A 26 -8.38 -8.18 0.22
C PRO A 26 -9.42 -7.16 -0.24
N VAL A 27 -9.11 -5.87 -0.09
CA VAL A 27 -9.99 -4.77 -0.51
C VAL A 27 -9.68 -4.23 -1.92
N MET A 28 -8.46 -4.48 -2.40
CA MET A 28 -7.98 -4.05 -3.71
C MET A 28 -7.20 -5.17 -4.40
N ASN A 29 -7.37 -5.29 -5.72
CA ASN A 29 -6.56 -6.17 -6.56
C ASN A 29 -5.38 -5.41 -7.18
N ASN A 30 -4.48 -6.12 -7.86
CA ASN A 30 -3.29 -5.52 -8.48
C ASN A 30 -3.62 -4.42 -9.50
N THR A 31 -4.74 -4.54 -10.23
CA THR A 31 -5.18 -3.52 -11.18
C THR A 31 -5.51 -2.22 -10.48
N LYS A 32 -6.35 -2.26 -9.43
CA LYS A 32 -6.72 -1.09 -8.64
C LYS A 32 -5.52 -0.44 -7.94
N TRP A 33 -4.59 -1.25 -7.44
CA TRP A 33 -3.34 -0.73 -6.87
C TRP A 33 -2.49 -0.03 -7.93
N GLY A 34 -2.37 -0.61 -9.12
CA GLY A 34 -1.68 0.03 -10.24
C GLY A 34 -2.32 1.34 -10.67
N GLU A 35 -3.65 1.41 -10.70
CA GLU A 35 -4.41 2.64 -10.98
C GLU A 35 -4.13 3.72 -9.94
N LEU A 36 -4.23 3.39 -8.64
CA LEU A 36 -3.92 4.33 -7.56
C LEU A 36 -2.50 4.90 -7.67
N ILE A 37 -1.50 4.04 -7.84
CA ILE A 37 -0.09 4.45 -7.96
C ILE A 37 0.09 5.36 -9.19
N ASN A 38 -0.48 5.00 -10.33
CA ASN A 38 -0.40 5.82 -11.53
C ASN A 38 -1.07 7.18 -11.33
N SER A 39 -2.22 7.25 -10.65
CA SER A 39 -2.88 8.51 -10.33
C SER A 39 -1.99 9.42 -9.48
N MET A 40 -1.33 8.89 -8.45
CA MET A 40 -0.45 9.69 -7.59
C MET A 40 0.80 10.17 -8.33
N LEU A 41 1.40 9.30 -9.15
CA LEU A 41 2.57 9.67 -9.97
C LEU A 41 2.25 10.71 -11.05
N ASN A 42 1.03 10.71 -11.58
CA ASN A 42 0.58 11.65 -12.61
C ASN A 42 0.03 12.97 -12.05
N SER A 43 0.00 13.13 -10.73
CA SER A 43 -0.45 14.35 -10.04
C SER A 43 0.61 14.86 -9.04
N PRO A 44 1.84 15.16 -9.50
CA PRO A 44 2.93 15.61 -8.62
C PRO A 44 2.61 16.94 -7.90
N GLU A 45 1.76 17.79 -8.49
CA GLU A 45 1.28 19.04 -7.89
C GLU A 45 0.48 18.84 -6.59
N MET A 46 -0.03 17.63 -6.36
CA MET A 46 -0.77 17.27 -5.15
C MET A 46 0.15 16.83 -4.00
N GLU A 47 1.48 16.81 -4.21
CA GLU A 47 2.48 16.34 -3.25
C GLU A 47 2.00 15.13 -2.43
N PRO A 48 1.67 14.00 -3.11
CA PRO A 48 0.93 12.90 -2.51
C PRO A 48 1.80 12.18 -1.47
N ASN A 49 1.86 12.70 -0.25
CA ASN A 49 2.57 12.02 0.82
C ASN A 49 1.69 10.89 1.34
N PHE A 50 2.29 9.74 1.57
CA PHE A 50 1.64 8.59 2.17
C PHE A 50 2.43 8.08 3.36
N ARG A 51 1.74 7.36 4.22
CA ARG A 51 2.36 6.40 5.13
C ARG A 51 1.55 5.13 5.09
N LEU A 52 2.18 4.02 5.46
CA LEU A 52 1.51 2.74 5.41
C LEU A 52 1.88 1.86 6.59
N ARG A 53 1.05 0.83 6.74
CA ARG A 53 1.23 -0.25 7.68
C ARG A 53 1.20 -1.57 6.93
N SER A 54 2.17 -2.41 7.24
CA SER A 54 2.23 -3.78 6.73
C SER A 54 1.61 -4.75 7.73
N VAL A 55 0.82 -5.72 7.24
CA VAL A 55 0.31 -6.85 8.05
C VAL A 55 1.44 -7.74 8.57
N LEU A 56 2.65 -7.62 7.99
CA LEU A 56 3.81 -8.42 8.38
C LEU A 56 4.65 -7.78 9.47
N ALA A 57 4.54 -6.47 9.65
CA ALA A 57 5.31 -5.73 10.63
C ALA A 57 4.78 -5.92 12.07
N PRO A 58 5.60 -5.68 13.11
CA PRO A 58 5.17 -5.80 14.51
C PRO A 58 3.98 -4.88 14.85
N PRO A 59 3.14 -5.22 15.84
CA PRO A 59 2.06 -4.35 16.29
C PRO A 59 2.56 -2.93 16.63
N GLY A 60 1.84 -1.91 16.18
CA GLY A 60 2.21 -0.51 16.39
C GLY A 60 3.33 0.03 15.49
N HIS A 61 3.98 -0.82 14.67
CA HIS A 61 4.97 -0.36 13.71
C HIS A 61 4.31 0.21 12.45
N VAL A 62 4.52 1.50 12.21
CA VAL A 62 4.01 2.25 11.06
C VAL A 62 5.21 2.88 10.36
N LEU A 63 5.23 2.87 9.02
CA LEU A 63 6.27 3.57 8.28
C LEU A 63 6.08 5.08 8.40
N GLU A 64 7.19 5.82 8.42
CA GLU A 64 7.16 7.27 8.39
C GLU A 64 6.49 7.78 7.09
N TRP A 65 6.11 9.05 7.10
CA TRP A 65 5.60 9.70 5.90
C TRP A 65 6.65 9.72 4.79
N ASP A 66 6.21 9.41 3.58
CA ASP A 66 7.02 9.30 2.39
C ASP A 66 6.27 9.84 1.16
N ALA A 67 7.01 10.19 0.12
CA ALA A 67 6.47 10.63 -1.17
C ALA A 67 6.96 9.75 -2.34
N ASP A 68 7.79 8.72 -2.11
CA ASP A 68 8.28 7.85 -3.19
C ASP A 68 7.30 6.71 -3.53
N TRP A 69 6.38 7.01 -4.44
CA TRP A 69 5.44 6.05 -5.04
C TRP A 69 6.06 5.07 -6.03
N HIS A 70 7.32 5.27 -6.44
CA HIS A 70 7.98 4.32 -7.34
C HIS A 70 8.43 3.09 -6.58
N PHE A 71 8.94 3.22 -5.36
CA PHE A 71 9.59 2.09 -4.68
C PHE A 71 9.00 1.78 -3.31
N HIS A 72 8.65 2.78 -2.50
CA HIS A 72 8.34 2.55 -1.09
C HIS A 72 6.90 2.10 -0.81
N ILE A 73 6.01 2.17 -1.81
CA ILE A 73 4.67 1.58 -1.73
C ILE A 73 4.67 0.06 -1.99
N HIS A 74 5.81 -0.53 -2.32
CA HIS A 74 5.90 -1.94 -2.68
C HIS A 74 6.49 -2.79 -1.54
N PRO A 75 6.06 -4.06 -1.41
CA PRO A 75 5.00 -4.74 -2.17
C PRO A 75 3.58 -4.44 -1.64
N VAL A 76 2.61 -4.22 -2.53
CA VAL A 76 1.24 -3.81 -2.11
C VAL A 76 0.44 -4.92 -1.42
N ALA A 77 0.86 -6.18 -1.58
CA ALA A 77 0.13 -7.35 -1.09
C ALA A 77 0.17 -7.50 0.44
N GLU A 78 1.09 -6.81 1.12
CA GLU A 78 1.18 -6.79 2.58
C GLU A 78 0.59 -5.53 3.21
N ILE A 79 0.15 -4.55 2.42
CA ILE A 79 -0.41 -3.30 2.94
C ILE A 79 -1.74 -3.61 3.65
N GLU A 80 -1.76 -3.35 4.95
CA GLU A 80 -2.96 -3.42 5.79
C GLU A 80 -3.82 -2.18 5.58
N TRP A 81 -3.19 -1.01 5.65
CA TRP A 81 -3.78 0.28 5.37
C TRP A 81 -2.72 1.24 4.84
N LEU A 82 -3.19 2.19 4.05
CA LEU A 82 -2.41 3.31 3.54
C LEU A 82 -3.17 4.58 3.88
N GLU A 83 -2.44 5.57 4.38
CA GLU A 83 -2.96 6.90 4.68
C GLU A 83 -2.35 7.90 3.73
N LEU A 84 -3.18 8.78 3.19
CA LEU A 84 -2.78 9.89 2.32
C LEU A 84 -2.83 11.20 3.09
N LYS A 85 -1.80 12.02 2.94
CA LYS A 85 -1.79 13.38 3.47
C LYS A 85 -2.54 14.29 2.51
N ALA A 86 -3.70 14.78 2.93
CA ALA A 86 -4.40 15.81 2.19
C ALA A 86 -3.66 17.15 2.29
N LEU A 87 -3.46 17.82 1.15
CA LEU A 87 -2.94 19.20 1.11
C LEU A 87 -3.95 20.24 1.60
N SER A 88 -5.23 19.91 1.53
CA SER A 88 -6.32 20.81 1.89
C SER A 88 -7.54 20.02 2.31
N SER A 89 -8.26 20.54 3.30
CA SER A 89 -9.56 20.01 3.71
C SER A 89 -10.70 20.48 2.81
N VAL A 90 -10.45 21.32 1.80
CA VAL A 90 -11.48 21.81 0.86
C VAL A 90 -12.11 20.66 0.06
N TRP A 91 -11.43 19.52 -0.02
CA TRP A 91 -11.86 18.32 -0.73
C TRP A 91 -12.48 17.24 0.18
N LEU A 92 -12.61 17.50 1.49
CA LEU A 92 -13.22 16.62 2.50
C LEU A 92 -14.59 17.18 2.93
#